data_AF-A0A8J4XLY2-F1
#
_entry.id   AF-A0A8J4XLY2-F1
#
_cell.length_a   1.000
_cell.length_b   1.000
_cell.length_c   1.000
_cell.angle_alpha   90.00
_cell.angle_beta   90.00
_cell.angle_gamma   90.00
#
_symmetry.space_group_name_H-M   'P 1'
#
loop_
_entity.id
_entity.type
_entity.pdbx_description
1 polymer ?
#
loop_
_entity_poly.entity_id
_entity_poly.type
_entity_poly.pdbx_seq_one_letter_code
_entity_poly.pdbx_strand_id
1 'polypeptide(L)'
;MEATSYVKSYVRMQQQGRALLEGLAPKVGMEENRNPRRGRLCYVQSTRAASKGLQALIHHSFSHNGIHLFNCASRHIRDLTGVTTDTFKHHLDKWLADIPDQPPTPGYRSSNDNALPAVVLEAKNRQLHTTPGMSGGPPQLRR
;
A
#
# COMPACT_ATOMS: atom_id res chain seq x y z
N MET A 1 -40.86 -18.46 -9.45
CA MET A 1 -40.27 -17.10 -9.34
C MET A 1 -40.10 -16.85 -7.85
N GLU A 2 -38.89 -16.94 -7.29
CA GLU A 2 -38.27 -15.76 -6.61
C GLU A 2 -36.79 -16.00 -6.24
N ALA A 3 -36.12 -17.07 -6.72
CA ALA A 3 -34.70 -17.30 -6.41
C ALA A 3 -33.77 -16.20 -6.96
N THR A 4 -34.18 -15.51 -8.02
CA THR A 4 -33.42 -14.40 -8.63
C THR A 4 -33.54 -13.09 -7.86
N SER A 5 -34.57 -12.92 -7.03
CA SER A 5 -34.80 -11.73 -6.20
C SER A 5 -33.77 -11.65 -5.06
N TYR A 6 -33.52 -12.77 -4.39
CA TYR A 6 -32.56 -12.87 -3.28
C TYR A 6 -31.10 -12.72 -3.74
N VAL A 7 -30.72 -13.31 -4.88
CA VAL A 7 -29.37 -13.14 -5.42
C VAL A 7 -29.14 -11.69 -5.89
N LYS A 8 -30.15 -11.06 -6.50
CA LYS A 8 -30.09 -9.65 -6.90
C LYS A 8 -30.01 -8.72 -5.69
N SER A 9 -30.72 -8.98 -4.59
CA SER A 9 -30.62 -8.18 -3.38
C SER A 9 -29.26 -8.36 -2.70
N TYR A 10 -28.68 -9.57 -2.70
CA TYR A 10 -27.34 -9.81 -2.16
C TYR A 10 -26.25 -9.11 -2.98
N VAL A 11 -26.33 -9.14 -4.31
CA VAL A 11 -25.42 -8.40 -5.21
C VAL A 11 -25.62 -6.89 -5.08
N ARG A 12 -26.86 -6.40 -4.91
CA ARG A 12 -27.19 -4.98 -4.73
C ARG A 12 -26.78 -4.45 -3.35
N MET A 13 -26.77 -5.30 -2.32
CA MET A 13 -26.33 -4.97 -0.98
C MET A 13 -24.80 -4.94 -0.87
N GLN A 14 -24.09 -5.74 -1.69
CA GLN A 14 -22.63 -5.61 -1.91
C GLN A 14 -22.26 -4.32 -2.69
N GLN A 15 -23.20 -3.73 -3.44
CA GLN A 15 -23.00 -2.48 -4.19
C GLN A 15 -23.20 -1.20 -3.37
N GLN A 16 -23.65 -1.27 -2.11
CA GLN A 16 -23.70 -0.12 -1.20
C GLN A 16 -22.41 0.04 -0.35
N GLY A 17 -21.31 -0.58 -0.78
CA GLY A 17 -19.99 -0.22 -0.28
C GLY A 17 -19.58 1.10 -0.89
N ARG A 18 -19.58 2.19 -0.11
CA ARG A 18 -18.98 3.49 -0.49
C ARG A 18 -17.68 3.23 -1.24
N ALA A 19 -17.65 3.49 -2.53
CA ALA A 19 -16.49 3.21 -3.35
C ALA A 19 -15.26 3.95 -2.83
N LEU A 20 -14.09 3.32 -2.93
CA LEU A 20 -12.81 3.93 -2.59
C LEU A 20 -12.34 4.79 -3.75
N LEU A 21 -11.45 5.74 -3.45
CA LEU A 21 -10.95 6.70 -4.44
C LEU A 21 -12.12 7.39 -5.16
N GLU A 22 -13.08 7.91 -4.39
CA GLU A 22 -14.18 8.77 -4.89
C GLU A 22 -15.17 8.11 -5.85
N GLY A 23 -15.33 6.79 -5.83
CA GLY A 23 -16.20 6.13 -6.83
C GLY A 23 -15.44 5.23 -7.78
N LEU A 24 -14.12 5.39 -7.87
CA LEU A 24 -13.33 4.78 -8.94
C LEU A 24 -12.94 3.33 -8.64
N ALA A 25 -12.90 2.93 -7.37
CA ALA A 25 -12.50 1.58 -6.97
C ALA A 25 -13.54 0.90 -6.06
N PRO A 26 -13.82 -0.41 -6.26
CA PRO A 26 -14.67 -1.17 -5.36
C PRO A 26 -14.12 -1.21 -3.93
N LYS A 27 -14.99 -1.04 -2.94
CA LYS A 27 -14.62 -1.15 -1.51
C LYS A 27 -14.76 -2.60 -1.02
N VAL A 28 -13.78 -3.45 -1.36
CA VAL A 28 -13.82 -4.89 -0.99
C VAL A 28 -12.98 -5.15 0.27
N GLY A 29 -13.60 -5.04 1.45
CA GLY A 29 -12.92 -5.30 2.73
C GLY A 29 -11.80 -4.31 3.07
N MET A 30 -11.86 -3.13 2.45
CA MET A 30 -10.85 -2.08 2.54
C MET A 30 -11.40 -0.84 3.25
N GLU A 31 -10.56 -0.18 4.03
CA GLU A 31 -10.87 1.07 4.72
C GLU A 31 -9.87 2.17 4.36
N GLU A 32 -10.37 3.40 4.17
CA GLU A 32 -9.56 4.59 3.99
C GLU A 32 -9.35 5.29 5.34
N ASN A 33 -8.13 5.76 5.58
CA ASN A 33 -7.78 6.61 6.71
C ASN A 33 -7.08 7.85 6.20
N ARG A 34 -7.39 9.01 6.76
CA ARG A 34 -6.69 10.27 6.48
C ARG A 34 -5.82 10.64 7.68
N ASN A 35 -4.52 10.50 7.51
CA ASN A 35 -3.56 10.86 8.54
C ASN A 35 -2.95 12.24 8.22
N PRO A 36 -2.94 13.21 9.15
CA PRO A 36 -2.44 14.56 8.90
C PRO A 36 -0.96 14.60 8.46
N ARG A 37 -0.16 13.66 8.96
CA ARG A 37 1.27 13.55 8.63
C ARG A 37 1.51 12.70 7.37
N ARG A 38 0.80 11.59 7.22
CA ARG A 38 1.06 10.58 6.17
C ARG A 38 0.17 10.69 4.93
N GLY A 39 -0.87 11.54 4.96
CA GLY A 39 -1.89 11.63 3.92
C GLY A 39 -2.90 10.49 3.96
N ARG A 40 -3.55 10.24 2.83
CA ARG A 40 -4.55 9.18 2.60
C ARG A 40 -3.89 7.80 2.57
N LEU A 41 -4.33 6.88 3.42
CA LEU A 41 -3.86 5.50 3.53
C LEU A 41 -5.03 4.53 3.41
N CYS A 42 -4.78 3.34 2.92
CA CYS A 42 -5.75 2.25 2.87
C CYS A 42 -5.33 1.08 3.76
N TYR A 43 -6.30 0.35 4.30
CA TYR A 43 -6.07 -0.84 5.14
C TYR A 43 -7.04 -1.95 4.77
N VAL A 44 -6.58 -3.21 4.87
CA VAL A 44 -7.46 -4.38 4.81
C VAL A 44 -7.93 -4.68 6.23
N GLN A 45 -9.22 -4.93 6.41
CA GLN A 45 -9.73 -5.43 7.69
C GLN A 45 -9.11 -6.82 7.99
N SER A 46 -8.53 -6.97 9.17
CA SER A 46 -7.99 -8.27 9.60
C SER A 46 -9.12 -9.27 9.86
N THR A 47 -9.08 -10.41 9.17
CA THR A 47 -10.04 -11.50 9.40
C THR A 47 -9.65 -12.29 10.64
N ARG A 48 -10.47 -12.24 11.70
CA ARG A 48 -10.16 -12.83 13.02
C ARG A 48 -10.11 -14.37 13.08
N ALA A 49 -10.67 -15.09 12.11
CA ALA A 49 -10.89 -16.54 12.20
C ALA A 49 -10.53 -17.33 10.92
N ALA A 50 -9.65 -16.80 10.08
CA ALA A 50 -9.26 -17.47 8.84
C ALA A 50 -8.24 -18.60 9.11
N SER A 51 -8.43 -19.77 8.48
CA SER A 51 -7.43 -20.84 8.46
C SER A 51 -6.11 -20.36 7.83
N LYS A 52 -4.98 -21.00 8.14
CA LYS A 52 -3.67 -20.62 7.57
C LYS A 52 -3.68 -20.57 6.03
N GLY A 53 -4.37 -21.51 5.39
CA GLY A 53 -4.51 -21.53 3.92
C GLY A 53 -5.30 -20.33 3.40
N LEU A 54 -6.40 -19.96 4.06
CA LEU A 54 -7.17 -18.77 3.69
C LEU A 54 -6.39 -17.48 3.95
N GLN A 55 -5.61 -17.40 5.03
CA GLN A 55 -4.73 -16.27 5.29
C GLN A 55 -3.68 -16.11 4.17
N ALA A 56 -3.08 -17.22 3.72
CA ALA A 56 -2.16 -17.19 2.59
C ALA A 56 -2.84 -16.73 1.30
N LEU A 57 -4.03 -17.25 0.99
CA LEU A 57 -4.82 -16.81 -0.18
C LEU A 57 -5.15 -15.31 -0.12
N ILE A 58 -5.55 -14.80 1.06
CA ILE A 58 -5.82 -13.37 1.25
C ILE A 58 -4.52 -12.56 1.09
N HIS A 59 -3.42 -13.01 1.69
CA HIS A 59 -2.14 -12.33 1.60
C HIS A 59 -1.66 -12.18 0.15
N HIS A 60 -1.85 -13.20 -0.68
CA HIS A 60 -1.51 -13.16 -2.11
C HIS A 60 -2.61 -12.58 -3.01
N SER A 61 -3.74 -12.14 -2.43
CA SER A 61 -4.82 -11.53 -3.21
C SER A 61 -4.45 -10.13 -3.70
N PHE A 62 -5.05 -9.73 -4.83
CA PHE A 62 -4.90 -8.38 -5.35
C PHE A 62 -5.37 -7.32 -4.35
N SER A 63 -6.44 -7.58 -3.59
CA SER A 63 -6.94 -6.62 -2.59
C SER A 63 -5.89 -6.32 -1.51
N HIS A 64 -5.15 -7.34 -1.07
CA HIS A 64 -4.09 -7.16 -0.08
C HIS A 64 -2.89 -6.41 -0.69
N ASN A 65 -2.37 -6.89 -1.82
CA ASN A 65 -1.20 -6.31 -2.45
C ASN A 65 -1.46 -4.91 -3.02
N GLY A 66 -2.64 -4.66 -3.57
CA GLY A 66 -3.04 -3.36 -4.11
C GLY A 66 -3.05 -2.26 -3.06
N ILE A 67 -3.43 -2.57 -1.81
CA ILE A 67 -3.34 -1.62 -0.70
C ILE A 67 -1.88 -1.30 -0.37
N HIS A 68 -1.02 -2.31 -0.30
CA HIS A 68 0.40 -2.09 -0.06
C HIS A 68 1.01 -1.23 -1.15
N LEU A 69 0.73 -1.52 -2.42
CA LEU A 69 1.17 -0.72 -3.57
C LEU A 69 0.68 0.72 -3.47
N PHE A 70 -0.61 0.93 -3.22
CA PHE A 70 -1.17 2.27 -3.04
C PHE A 70 -0.44 3.01 -1.92
N ASN A 71 -0.28 2.39 -0.74
CA ASN A 71 0.38 2.99 0.43
C ASN A 71 1.88 3.27 0.21
N CYS A 72 2.52 2.61 -0.74
CA CYS A 72 3.91 2.86 -1.12
C CYS A 72 4.06 4.10 -2.01
N ALA A 73 3.00 4.49 -2.73
CA ALA A 73 3.01 5.71 -3.52
C ALA A 73 3.24 6.95 -2.64
N SER A 74 3.82 7.99 -3.26
CA SER A 74 4.06 9.26 -2.59
C SER A 74 2.74 9.89 -2.12
N ARG A 75 2.82 10.72 -1.07
CA ARG A 75 1.64 11.42 -0.54
C ARG A 75 0.94 12.24 -1.63
N HIS A 76 1.69 12.88 -2.51
CA HIS A 76 1.15 13.67 -3.61
C HIS A 76 0.22 12.85 -4.51
N ILE A 77 0.62 11.64 -4.89
CA ILE A 77 -0.22 10.72 -5.70
C ILE A 77 -1.41 10.20 -4.89
N ARG A 78 -1.15 9.78 -3.64
CA ARG A 78 -2.21 9.24 -2.78
C ARG A 78 -3.28 10.26 -2.42
N ASP A 79 -2.96 11.55 -2.33
CA ASP A 79 -3.92 12.59 -1.94
C ASP A 79 -4.66 13.22 -3.15
N LEU A 80 -4.39 12.77 -4.39
CA LEU A 80 -5.13 13.23 -5.57
C LEU A 80 -6.63 12.93 -5.43
N THR A 81 -7.43 13.97 -5.55
CA THR A 81 -8.89 13.97 -5.34
C THR A 81 -9.55 14.85 -6.39
N GLY A 82 -10.78 14.52 -6.80
CA GLY A 82 -11.53 15.22 -7.84
C GLY A 82 -10.90 15.11 -9.24
N VAL A 83 -10.09 14.09 -9.49
CA VAL A 83 -9.39 13.88 -10.77
C VAL A 83 -9.99 12.70 -11.55
N THR A 84 -9.89 12.77 -12.88
CA THR A 84 -10.26 11.62 -13.72
C THR A 84 -9.26 10.47 -13.56
N THR A 85 -9.68 9.26 -13.91
CA THR A 85 -8.81 8.08 -13.91
C THR A 85 -7.57 8.28 -14.77
N ASP A 86 -7.69 8.95 -15.92
CA ASP A 86 -6.56 9.17 -16.83
C ASP A 86 -5.58 10.19 -16.28
N THR A 87 -6.07 11.24 -15.62
CA THR A 87 -5.21 12.18 -14.88
C THR A 87 -4.46 11.46 -13.77
N PHE A 88 -5.14 10.60 -13.00
CA PHE A 88 -4.49 9.81 -11.96
C PHE A 88 -3.39 8.89 -12.52
N LYS A 89 -3.69 8.16 -13.60
CA LYS A 89 -2.71 7.31 -14.29
C LYS A 89 -1.50 8.10 -14.75
N HIS A 90 -1.69 9.25 -15.38
CA HIS A 90 -0.59 10.10 -15.83
C HIS A 90 0.34 10.53 -14.69
N HIS A 91 -0.23 10.96 -13.56
CA HIS A 91 0.55 11.30 -12.38
C HIS A 91 1.28 10.08 -11.79
N LEU A 92 0.63 8.92 -11.77
CA LEU A 92 1.22 7.67 -11.32
C LEU A 92 2.39 7.25 -12.21
N ASP A 93 2.22 7.28 -13.53
CA ASP A 93 3.25 6.91 -14.52
C ASP A 93 4.49 7.81 -14.38
N LYS A 94 4.26 9.13 -14.21
CA LYS A 94 5.35 10.08 -13.96
C LYS A 94 6.11 9.75 -12.67
N TRP A 95 5.40 9.39 -11.60
CA TRP A 95 6.04 8.99 -10.34
C TRP A 95 6.79 7.66 -10.45
N LEU A 96 6.26 6.69 -11.21
CA LEU A 96 6.90 5.41 -11.44
C LEU A 96 8.17 5.54 -12.29
N ALA A 97 8.21 6.50 -13.22
CA ALA A 97 9.38 6.78 -14.05
C ALA A 97 10.62 7.21 -13.24
N ASP A 98 10.42 7.76 -12.04
CA ASP A 98 11.50 8.15 -11.12
C ASP A 98 12.05 6.97 -10.31
N ILE A 99 11.41 5.80 -10.37
CA ILE A 99 11.82 4.61 -9.62
C ILE A 99 12.77 3.79 -10.50
N PRO A 100 14.03 3.57 -10.07
CA PRO A 100 15.01 2.87 -10.88
C PRO A 100 14.61 1.40 -11.05
N ASP A 101 14.49 0.95 -12.30
CA ASP A 101 14.21 -0.44 -12.69
C ASP A 101 15.49 -1.30 -12.68
N GLN A 102 16.22 -1.28 -11.56
CA GLN A 102 17.47 -2.04 -11.46
C GLN A 102 17.22 -3.40 -10.78
N PRO A 103 17.42 -4.52 -11.49
CA PRO A 103 17.53 -5.80 -10.81
C PRO A 103 18.76 -5.76 -9.88
N PRO A 104 18.76 -6.57 -8.81
CA PRO A 104 19.86 -6.63 -7.86
C PRO A 104 21.19 -6.89 -8.58
N THR A 105 22.24 -6.19 -8.16
CA THR A 105 23.57 -6.26 -8.77
C THR A 105 24.03 -7.72 -8.90
N PRO A 106 24.46 -8.18 -10.09
CA PRO A 106 24.90 -9.56 -10.29
C PRO A 106 25.96 -9.95 -9.24
N GLY A 107 25.70 -11.04 -8.51
CA GLY A 107 26.57 -11.54 -7.44
C GLY A 107 26.15 -11.16 -6.01
N TYR A 108 25.21 -10.24 -5.84
CA TYR A 108 24.55 -10.03 -4.55
C TYR A 108 23.31 -10.91 -4.45
N ARG A 109 23.16 -11.66 -3.36
CA ARG A 109 21.89 -12.32 -3.05
C ARG A 109 20.85 -11.23 -2.87
N SER A 110 19.90 -11.18 -3.79
CA SER A 110 18.70 -10.40 -3.58
C SER A 110 17.95 -10.94 -2.38
N SER A 111 17.85 -10.14 -1.32
CA SER A 111 16.78 -10.31 -0.34
C SER A 111 15.49 -9.61 -0.78
N ASN A 112 15.51 -8.89 -1.92
CA ASN A 112 14.47 -7.94 -2.29
C ASN A 112 13.89 -8.27 -3.68
N ASP A 113 12.65 -8.70 -3.70
CA ASP A 113 11.85 -8.74 -4.92
C ASP A 113 11.79 -7.33 -5.54
N ASN A 114 11.75 -7.22 -6.88
CA ASN A 114 11.57 -5.95 -7.63
C ASN A 114 10.19 -5.29 -7.39
N ALA A 115 9.58 -5.54 -6.24
CA ALA A 115 8.30 -5.02 -5.85
C ALA A 115 8.47 -3.60 -5.28
N LEU A 116 7.64 -2.67 -5.74
CA LEU A 116 7.60 -1.28 -5.25
C LEU A 116 7.63 -1.14 -3.72
N PRO A 117 6.95 -2.00 -2.92
CA PRO A 117 7.05 -1.92 -1.46
C PRO A 117 8.47 -2.13 -0.91
N ALA A 118 9.24 -3.03 -1.52
CA ALA A 118 10.63 -3.30 -1.12
C ALA A 118 11.52 -2.10 -1.45
N VAL A 119 11.41 -1.56 -2.67
CA VAL A 119 12.20 -0.40 -3.13
C VAL A 119 11.93 0.84 -2.29
N VAL A 120 10.65 1.14 -2.01
CA VAL A 120 10.26 2.30 -1.18
C VAL A 120 10.71 2.12 0.27
N LEU A 121 10.66 0.90 0.81
CA LEU A 121 11.15 0.62 2.16
C LEU A 121 12.66 0.83 2.26
N GLU A 122 13.42 0.35 1.27
CA GLU A 122 14.87 0.53 1.21
C GLU A 122 15.26 2.01 1.09
N ALA A 123 14.58 2.78 0.22
CA ALA A 123 14.79 4.21 0.08
C ALA A 123 14.54 4.97 1.39
N LYS A 124 13.50 4.61 2.16
CA LYS A 124 13.24 5.18 3.49
C LYS A 124 14.32 4.83 4.51
N ASN A 125 14.82 3.61 4.50
CA ASN A 125 15.87 3.18 5.42
C ASN A 125 17.20 3.90 5.14
N ARG A 126 17.54 4.15 3.87
CA ARG A 126 18.76 4.90 3.49
C ARG A 126 18.72 6.36 3.96
N GLN A 127 17.55 7.00 3.98
CA GLN A 127 17.39 8.38 4.50
C GLN A 127 17.61 8.49 6.02
N LEU A 128 17.53 7.41 6.79
CA LEU A 128 17.79 7.41 8.24
C LEU A 128 19.29 7.41 8.59
N HIS A 129 20.18 7.08 7.64
CA HIS A 129 21.63 6.97 7.88
C HIS A 129 22.43 8.20 7.45
N THR A 130 21.78 9.29 7.03
CA THR A 130 22.44 10.55 6.64
C THR A 130 22.31 11.62 7.74
N THR A 131 22.84 11.33 8.94
CA THR A 131 23.28 12.36 9.88
C THR A 131 24.79 12.30 10.01
N PRO A 132 25.56 13.29 9.50
CA PRO A 132 26.97 13.40 9.81
C PRO A 132 27.12 14.00 11.21
N GLY A 133 27.70 13.23 12.13
CA GLY A 133 28.22 13.74 13.40
C GLY A 133 27.29 13.57 14.60
N MET A 134 27.62 12.62 15.47
CA MET A 134 27.88 12.79 16.91
C MET A 134 27.89 11.41 17.57
N SER A 135 28.99 10.67 17.41
CA SER A 135 29.31 9.51 18.25
C SER A 135 29.86 10.02 19.60
N GLY A 136 28.99 10.55 20.44
CA GLY A 136 29.29 10.82 21.85
C GLY A 136 28.71 9.71 22.71
N GLY A 137 29.43 8.59 22.85
CA GLY A 137 29.08 7.57 23.84
C GLY A 137 29.14 8.18 25.25
N PRO A 138 28.22 7.84 26.18
CA PRO A 138 28.24 8.39 27.52
C PRO A 138 29.53 7.97 28.26
N PRO A 139 30.17 8.89 29.01
CA PRO A 139 31.37 8.57 29.77
C PRO A 139 31.03 7.56 30.88
N GLN A 140 31.70 6.41 30.85
CA GLN A 140 31.58 5.39 31.89
C GLN A 140 32.32 5.86 33.14
N LEU A 141 31.59 6.03 34.25
CA LEU A 141 32.16 6.27 35.58
C LEU A 141 32.91 5.01 36.03
N ARG A 142 34.24 5.08 36.08
CA ARG A 142 35.07 4.07 36.76
C ARG A 142 34.79 4.12 38.26
N ARG A 143 34.40 2.99 38.84
CA ARG A 143 34.53 2.69 40.27
C ARG A 143 35.86 2.00 40.52
#